data_AF-A0A535H459-F1
#
_entry.id   AF-A0A535H459-F1
#
_cell.length_a   1.000
_cell.length_b   1.000
_cell.length_c   1.000
_cell.angle_alpha   90.00
_cell.angle_beta   90.00
_cell.angle_gamma   90.00
#
_symmetry.space_group_name_H-M   'P 1'
#
loop_
_entity.id
_entity.type
_entity.pdbx_description
1 polymer ?
#
loop_
_entity_poly.entity_id
_entity_poly.type
_entity_poly.pdbx_seq_one_letter_code
_entity_poly.pdbx_strand_id
1 'polypeptide(L)' 'MSSPTAVLFDLDNTLLLEDESTERALRAASDTIAARTGADAERLAAAARDVADQLFRTSPVFGYADTMGIWWGEALWGEF' A
#
# COMPACT_ATOMS: atom_id res chain seq x y z
N MET A 1 -5.74 31.67 -31.99
CA MET A 1 -5.71 31.68 -30.52
C MET A 1 -4.94 30.44 -30.09
N SER A 2 -3.88 30.59 -29.30
CA SER A 2 -3.11 29.43 -28.81
C SER A 2 -3.85 28.82 -27.61
N SER A 3 -4.10 27.50 -27.63
CA SER A 3 -4.67 26.82 -26.49
C SER A 3 -3.69 26.85 -25.31
N PRO A 4 -4.16 27.03 -24.06
CA PRO A 4 -3.29 26.97 -22.90
C PRO A 4 -2.75 25.55 -22.73
N THR A 5 -1.46 25.45 -22.44
CA THR A 5 -0.83 24.18 -22.05
C THR A 5 -1.14 23.92 -20.58
N ALA A 6 -1.67 22.74 -20.28
CA ALA A 6 -1.86 22.26 -18.91
C ALA A 6 -0.96 21.05 -18.65
N VAL A 7 -0.48 20.93 -17.41
CA VAL A 7 0.26 19.77 -16.93
C VAL A 7 -0.58 19.14 -15.81
N LEU A 8 -0.84 17.83 -15.93
CA LEU A 8 -1.52 17.04 -14.92
C LEU A 8 -0.47 16.29 -14.11
N PHE A 9 -0.48 16.48 -12.79
CA PHE A 9 0.33 15.71 -11.86
C PHE A 9 -0.56 14.67 -11.20
N ASP A 10 -0.04 13.46 -11.10
CA ASP A 10 -0.56 12.48 -10.16
C ASP A 10 -0.18 12.93 -8.73
N LEU A 11 -0.99 12.58 -7.74
CA LEU A 11 -0.71 12.88 -6.35
C LEU A 11 0.20 11.79 -5.76
N ASP A 12 -0.17 10.56 -6.04
CA ASP A 12 0.38 9.35 -5.43
C ASP A 12 1.68 8.98 -6.17
N ASN A 13 2.75 8.69 -5.43
CA ASN A 13 4.11 8.42 -5.94
C ASN A 13 4.77 9.54 -6.80
N THR A 14 4.09 10.65 -7.07
CA THR A 14 4.64 11.83 -7.76
C THR A 14 4.82 13.01 -6.79
N LEU A 15 3.90 13.21 -5.85
CA LEU A 15 3.95 14.30 -4.86
C LEU A 15 3.93 13.78 -3.40
N LEU A 16 3.31 12.63 -3.15
CA LEU A 16 3.31 11.94 -1.86
C LEU A 16 4.09 10.62 -1.97
N LEU A 17 5.10 10.45 -1.13
CA LEU A 17 5.85 9.20 -1.01
C LEU A 17 5.13 8.27 -0.02
N GLU A 18 4.43 7.29 -0.55
CA GLU A 18 3.48 6.47 0.22
C GLU A 18 4.13 5.26 0.89
N ASP A 19 5.24 4.80 0.32
CA ASP A 19 5.95 3.59 0.76
C ASP A 19 6.30 3.63 2.25
N GLU A 20 6.76 4.77 2.76
CA GLU A 20 7.10 4.90 4.18
C GLU A 20 5.88 4.83 5.10
N SER A 21 4.74 5.36 4.67
CA SER A 21 3.51 5.37 5.47
C SER A 21 2.99 3.95 5.62
N THR A 22 2.87 3.25 4.49
CA THR A 22 2.45 1.85 4.44
C THR A 22 3.42 0.94 5.21
N GLU A 23 4.73 1.19 5.10
CA GLU A 23 5.75 0.45 5.85
C GLU A 23 5.58 0.62 7.37
N ARG A 24 5.37 1.86 7.83
CA ARG A 24 5.17 2.14 9.26
C ARG A 24 3.89 1.50 9.79
N ALA A 25 2.79 1.60 9.06
CA ALA A 25 1.52 0.98 9.41
C ALA A 25 1.66 -0.55 9.56
N LEU A 26 2.30 -1.20 8.58
CA LEU A 26 2.51 -2.64 8.60
C LEU A 26 3.41 -3.09 9.75
N ARG A 27 4.49 -2.33 10.04
CA ARG A 27 5.35 -2.60 11.20
C ARG A 27 4.60 -2.46 12.52
N ALA A 28 3.86 -1.37 12.72
CA ALA A 28 3.10 -1.14 13.95
C ALA A 28 2.05 -2.24 14.20
N ALA A 29 1.34 -2.66 13.15
CA ALA A 29 0.42 -3.79 13.21
C ALA A 29 1.14 -5.10 13.58
N SER A 30 2.30 -5.35 12.97
CA SER A 30 3.10 -6.56 13.21
C SER A 30 3.66 -6.61 14.63
N ASP A 31 4.17 -5.50 15.14
CA ASP A 31 4.67 -5.36 16.50
C ASP A 31 3.56 -5.59 17.54
N THR A 32 2.36 -5.07 17.26
CA THR A 32 1.18 -5.28 18.12
C THR A 32 0.80 -6.76 18.21
N ILE A 33 0.87 -7.48 17.10
CA ILE A 33 0.59 -8.92 17.05
C ILE A 33 1.70 -9.71 17.74
N ALA A 34 2.96 -9.37 17.47
CA ALA A 34 4.13 -9.99 18.10
C ALA A 34 4.07 -9.86 19.63
N ALA A 35 3.74 -8.69 20.15
CA ALA A 35 3.59 -8.46 21.59
C ALA A 35 2.51 -9.33 22.25
N ARG A 36 1.46 -9.71 21.50
CA ARG A 36 0.34 -10.53 22.00
C ARG A 36 0.58 -12.03 21.86
N THR A 37 1.39 -12.45 20.89
CA THR A 37 1.50 -13.86 20.48
C THR A 37 2.91 -14.45 20.65
N GLY A 38 3.93 -13.61 20.81
CA GLY A 38 5.33 -14.00 20.75
C GLY A 38 5.83 -14.33 19.34
N ALA A 39 5.05 -14.03 18.30
CA ALA A 39 5.46 -14.21 16.91
C ALA A 39 6.59 -13.23 16.52
N ASP A 40 7.35 -13.60 15.49
CA ASP A 40 8.37 -12.75 14.89
C ASP A 40 7.71 -11.67 14.01
N ALA A 41 7.88 -10.40 14.40
CA ALA A 41 7.26 -9.26 13.74
C ALA A 41 7.75 -9.06 12.30
N GLU A 42 9.03 -9.29 12.02
CA GLU A 42 9.59 -9.12 10.66
C GLU A 42 9.05 -10.19 9.72
N ARG A 43 8.99 -11.44 10.18
CA ARG A 43 8.39 -12.54 9.43
C ARG A 43 6.90 -12.33 9.21
N LEU A 44 6.19 -11.78 10.19
CA LEU A 44 4.78 -11.44 10.06
C LEU A 44 4.56 -10.36 9.01
N ALA A 45 5.35 -9.28 9.05
CA ALA A 45 5.28 -8.19 8.08
C ALA A 45 5.56 -8.70 6.67
N ALA A 46 6.64 -9.50 6.48
CA ALA A 46 6.96 -10.09 5.19
C ALA A 46 5.83 -10.98 4.65
N ALA A 47 5.33 -11.91 5.47
CA ALA A 47 4.24 -12.79 5.06
C ALA A 47 2.95 -12.03 4.74
N ALA A 48 2.64 -10.97 5.50
CA ALA A 48 1.48 -10.12 5.24
C ALA A 48 1.58 -9.40 3.89
N ARG A 49 2.77 -8.88 3.52
CA ARG A 49 2.99 -8.29 2.18
C ARG A 49 2.76 -9.30 1.07
N ASP A 50 3.38 -10.47 1.18
CA ASP A 50 3.33 -11.50 0.14
C ASP A 50 1.88 -11.97 -0.09
N VAL A 51 1.14 -12.20 1.00
CA VAL A 51 -0.27 -12.61 0.94
C VAL A 51 -1.16 -11.48 0.42
N ALA A 52 -0.92 -10.23 0.83
CA ALA A 52 -1.68 -9.08 0.33
C ALA A 52 -1.49 -8.88 -1.18
N ASP A 53 -0.25 -8.93 -1.68
CA ASP A 53 0.05 -8.85 -3.11
C ASP A 53 -0.62 -10.00 -3.88
N GLN A 54 -0.51 -11.23 -3.38
CA GLN A 54 -1.17 -12.38 -4.01
C GLN A 54 -2.69 -12.23 -4.07
N LEU A 55 -3.33 -11.85 -2.96
CA LEU A 55 -4.78 -11.65 -2.91
C LEU A 55 -5.22 -10.51 -3.83
N PHE A 56 -4.46 -9.43 -3.87
CA PHE A 56 -4.73 -8.30 -4.74
C PHE A 56 -4.64 -8.68 -6.22
N ARG A 57 -3.55 -9.34 -6.64
CA ARG A 57 -3.34 -9.78 -8.03
C ARG A 57 -4.36 -10.81 -8.50
N THR A 58 -4.85 -11.66 -7.60
CA THR A 58 -5.87 -12.67 -7.91
C THR A 58 -7.30 -12.14 -7.80
N SER A 59 -7.47 -10.88 -7.37
CA SER A 59 -8.77 -10.24 -7.24
C SER A 59 -9.45 -10.02 -8.60
N PRO A 60 -10.77 -10.23 -8.72
CA PRO A 60 -11.52 -9.93 -9.95
C PRO A 60 -11.41 -8.47 -10.40
N VAL A 61 -11.09 -7.55 -9.50
CA VAL A 61 -10.95 -6.12 -9.80
C VAL A 61 -9.52 -5.68 -10.10
N PHE A 62 -8.54 -6.59 -10.04
CA PHE A 62 -7.11 -6.24 -10.21
C PHE A 62 -6.85 -5.49 -11.52
N GLY A 63 -7.41 -5.94 -12.64
CA GLY A 63 -7.16 -5.29 -13.94
C GLY A 63 -7.63 -3.83 -13.99
N TYR A 64 -8.75 -3.51 -13.31
CA TYR A 64 -9.20 -2.13 -13.19
C TYR A 64 -8.31 -1.34 -12.23
N ALA A 65 -8.00 -1.92 -11.06
CA ALA A 65 -7.20 -1.26 -10.03
C ALA A 65 -5.79 -0.92 -10.52
N ASP A 66 -5.11 -1.85 -11.19
CA ASP A 66 -3.79 -1.66 -11.79
C ASP A 66 -3.80 -0.56 -12.87
N THR A 67 -4.87 -0.47 -13.67
CA THR A 67 -5.04 0.61 -14.65
C THR A 67 -5.17 1.98 -13.98
N MET A 68 -5.74 2.01 -12.78
CA MET A 68 -5.93 3.23 -11.99
C MET A 68 -4.74 3.57 -11.09
N GLY A 69 -3.69 2.75 -11.07
CA GLY A 69 -2.54 2.92 -10.16
C GLY A 69 -2.79 2.43 -8.73
N ILE A 70 -3.94 1.79 -8.48
CA ILE A 70 -4.34 1.34 -7.15
C ILE A 70 -3.54 0.10 -6.75
N TRP A 71 -3.06 0.05 -5.51
CA TRP A 71 -2.38 -1.13 -4.95
C TRP A 71 -2.79 -1.48 -3.52
N TRP A 72 -2.44 -2.69 -3.07
CA TRP A 72 -2.85 -3.20 -1.75
C TRP A 72 -2.39 -2.35 -0.57
N GLY A 73 -1.31 -1.59 -0.72
CA GLY A 73 -0.76 -0.73 0.32
C GLY A 73 -1.64 0.47 0.65
N GLU A 74 -2.53 0.89 -0.25
CA GLU A 74 -3.50 1.96 -0.01
C GLU A 74 -4.54 1.57 1.03
N ALA A 75 -4.86 0.27 1.16
CA ALA A 75 -5.77 -0.23 2.19
C ALA A 75 -5.17 -0.16 3.60
N LEU A 76 -3.87 0.13 3.72
CA LEU A 76 -3.17 0.35 4.98
C LEU A 76 -3.04 1.84 5.32
N TRP A 77 -3.73 2.72 4.62
CA TRP A 77 -3.79 4.13 5.00
C TRP A 77 -4.77 4.31 6.17
N GLY A 78 -4.21 4.37 7.38
CA GLY A 78 -4.93 4.65 8.61
C GLY A 78 -3.95 4.87 9.76
N GLU A 79 -4.38 5.61 10.79
CA GLU A 79 -3.69 5.55 12.09
C GLU A 79 -4.07 4.24 12.78
N PHE A 80 -3.07 3.41 13.10
CA PHE A 80 -3.23 2.17 13.87
C PHE A 80 -2.54 2.29 15.22
#